data_AF-A0A2V2DD03-F1
#
_entry.id   AF-A0A2V2DD03-F1
#
_cell.length_a   1.000
_cell.length_b   1.000
_cell.length_c   1.000
_cell.angle_alpha   90.00
_cell.angle_beta   90.00
_cell.angle_gamma   90.00
#
_symmetry.space_group_name_H-M   'P 1'
#
loop_
_entity.id
_entity.type
_entity.pdbx_description
1 polymer ?
#
loop_
_entity_poly.entity_id
_entity_poly.type
_entity_poly.pdbx_seq_one_letter_code
_entity_poly.pdbx_strand_id
1 'polypeptide(L)'
;MEKIVEQGLLYDFYGELLTPHQRRIYEDAVLNDMSLSEIAEEQGISRQGVHDLIRRCDKALKGYESRLHLLEKFLKVKGTVEQIERLSSEESVKLLAREILEEL
;
A
#
# COMPACT_ATOMS: atom_id res chain seq x y z
N MET A 1 -10.21 7.16 4.11
CA MET A 1 -8.92 7.09 3.39
C MET A 1 -9.23 7.28 1.92
N GLU A 2 -8.49 8.14 1.23
CA GLU A 2 -8.66 8.27 -0.22
C GLU A 2 -8.30 6.95 -0.90
N LYS A 3 -8.99 6.62 -2.00
CA LYS A 3 -8.84 5.33 -2.67
C LYS A 3 -7.39 5.09 -3.17
N ILE A 4 -6.70 6.15 -3.59
CA ILE A 4 -5.30 6.10 -4.02
C ILE A 4 -4.39 5.76 -2.84
N VAL A 5 -4.63 6.36 -1.67
CA VAL A 5 -3.86 6.07 -0.45
C VAL A 5 -4.06 4.61 0.00
N GLU A 6 -5.29 4.09 -0.09
CA GLU A 6 -5.57 2.68 0.21
C GLU A 6 -4.84 1.74 -0.77
N GLN A 7 -4.81 2.08 -2.06
CA GLN A 7 -4.13 1.29 -3.09
C GLN A 7 -2.62 1.26 -2.88
N GLY A 8 -2.01 2.41 -2.57
CA GLY A 8 -0.58 2.49 -2.24
C GLY A 8 -0.23 1.62 -1.03
N LEU A 9 -0.99 1.74 0.06
CA LEU A 9 -0.75 0.92 1.25
C LEU A 9 -0.92 -0.58 0.97
N LEU A 10 -1.95 -0.98 0.23
CA LEU A 10 -2.09 -2.38 -0.15
C LEU A 10 -0.93 -2.88 -1.04
N TYR A 11 -0.38 -2.01 -1.88
CA TYR A 11 0.81 -2.31 -2.67
C TYR A 11 2.05 -2.48 -1.80
N ASP A 12 2.27 -1.62 -0.80
CA ASP A 12 3.42 -1.74 0.10
C ASP A 12 3.43 -3.09 0.85
N PHE A 13 2.25 -3.60 1.24
CA PHE A 13 2.14 -4.87 1.96
C PHE A 13 2.18 -6.11 1.05
N TYR A 14 1.69 -6.00 -0.19
CA TYR A 14 1.41 -7.18 -1.02
C TYR A 14 1.97 -7.10 -2.45
N GLY A 15 2.63 -6.01 -2.83
CA GLY A 15 3.14 -5.75 -4.17
C GLY A 15 4.12 -6.82 -4.65
N GLU A 16 4.98 -7.33 -3.75
CA GLU A 16 5.91 -8.44 -4.02
C GLU A 16 5.23 -9.75 -4.43
N LEU A 17 3.93 -9.92 -4.14
CA LEU A 17 3.14 -11.09 -4.56
C LEU A 17 2.60 -10.97 -6.00
N LEU A 18 2.73 -9.79 -6.61
CA LEU A 18 2.43 -9.58 -8.01
C LEU A 18 3.62 -10.05 -8.87
N THR A 19 3.34 -10.43 -10.12
CA THR A 19 4.42 -10.73 -11.07
C THR A 19 5.25 -9.48 -11.40
N PRO A 20 6.51 -9.61 -11.81
CA PRO A 20 7.34 -8.45 -12.16
C PRO A 20 6.72 -7.52 -13.21
N HIS A 21 5.98 -8.06 -14.18
CA HIS A 21 5.28 -7.25 -15.19
C HIS A 21 4.08 -6.50 -14.60
N GLN A 22 3.34 -7.13 -13.69
CA GLN A 22 2.22 -6.49 -13.00
C GLN A 22 2.68 -5.34 -12.11
N ARG A 23 3.76 -5.54 -11.34
CA ARG A 23 4.35 -4.50 -10.49
C ARG A 23 4.73 -3.26 -11.28
N ARG A 24 5.54 -3.41 -12.34
CA ARG A 24 5.96 -2.27 -13.17
C ARG A 24 4.78 -1.41 -13.64
N ILE A 25 3.77 -2.05 -14.24
CA ILE A 25 2.59 -1.32 -14.72
C ILE A 25 1.79 -0.67 -13.57
N TYR A 26 1.71 -1.34 -12.42
CA TYR A 26 0.99 -0.82 -11.26
C TYR A 26 1.73 0.37 -10.64
N GLU A 27 3.05 0.29 -10.48
CA GLU A 27 3.91 1.37 -9.98
C GLU A 27 3.82 2.59 -10.88
N ASP A 28 3.94 2.40 -12.20
CA ASP A 28 3.81 3.47 -13.18
C ASP A 28 2.47 4.20 -13.06
N ALA A 29 1.37 3.45 -12.90
CA ALA A 29 0.03 4.02 -12.84
C ALA A 29 -0.35 4.61 -11.47
N VAL A 30 0.10 4.01 -10.36
CA VAL A 30 -0.40 4.31 -9.01
C VAL A 30 0.62 5.09 -8.17
N LEU A 31 1.92 4.93 -8.44
CA LEU A 31 2.99 5.59 -7.69
C LEU A 31 3.68 6.70 -8.49
N ASN A 32 3.81 6.53 -9.82
CA ASN A 32 4.49 7.49 -10.69
C ASN A 32 3.53 8.44 -11.42
N ASP A 33 2.22 8.34 -11.18
CA ASP A 33 1.16 9.15 -11.81
C ASP A 33 1.20 9.15 -13.36
N MET A 34 1.76 8.11 -13.99
CA MET A 34 1.78 8.00 -15.45
C MET A 34 0.37 7.76 -16.00
N SER A 35 0.07 8.36 -17.14
CA SER A 35 -1.19 8.12 -17.81
C SER A 35 -1.24 6.72 -18.43
N LEU A 36 -2.44 6.14 -18.51
CA LEU A 36 -2.64 4.82 -19.14
C LEU A 36 -2.19 4.77 -20.60
N SER A 37 -2.12 5.92 -21.28
CA SER A 37 -1.63 6.00 -22.65
C SER A 37 -0.09 5.91 -22.70
N GLU A 38 0.62 6.61 -21.81
CA GLU A 38 2.09 6.56 -21.71
C GLU A 38 2.56 5.14 -21.36
N ILE A 39 1.90 4.51 -20.38
CA ILE A 39 2.21 3.12 -19.99
C ILE A 39 1.94 2.14 -21.13
N ALA A 40 0.85 2.35 -21.88
CA ALA A 40 0.49 1.49 -23.01
C ALA A 40 1.56 1.55 -24.11
N GLU A 41 2.06 2.75 -24.42
CA GLU A 41 3.13 2.97 -25.38
C GLU A 41 4.43 2.30 -24.93
N GLU A 42 4.86 2.52 -23.68
CA GLU A 42 6.10 1.95 -23.14
C GLU A 42 6.07 0.42 -23.06
N GLN A 43 4.93 -0.16 -22.67
CA GLN A 43 4.79 -1.60 -22.51
C GLN A 43 4.38 -2.32 -23.81
N GLY A 44 4.11 -1.59 -24.90
CA GLY A 44 3.67 -2.16 -26.17
C GLY A 44 2.32 -2.89 -26.10
N ILE A 45 1.42 -2.45 -25.21
CA ILE A 45 0.07 -3.02 -25.03
C ILE A 45 -1.01 -1.97 -25.27
N SER A 46 -2.28 -2.37 -25.32
CA SER A 46 -3.37 -1.39 -25.47
C SER A 46 -3.63 -0.65 -24.15
N ARG A 47 -4.11 0.59 -24.24
CA ARG A 47 -4.62 1.36 -23.08
C ARG A 47 -5.66 0.58 -22.26
N GLN A 48 -6.52 -0.20 -22.95
CA GLN A 48 -7.48 -1.09 -22.29
C GLN A 48 -6.77 -2.23 -21.53
N GLY A 49 -5.70 -2.79 -22.10
CA GLY A 49 -4.87 -3.79 -21.45
C GLY A 49 -4.22 -3.29 -20.16
N VAL A 50 -3.70 -2.05 -20.16
CA VAL A 50 -3.18 -1.38 -18.95
C VAL A 50 -4.27 -1.27 -17.89
N HIS A 51 -5.42 -0.70 -18.26
CA HIS A 51 -6.57 -0.53 -17.36
C HIS A 51 -7.01 -1.85 -16.72
N ASP A 52 -7.16 -2.90 -17.53
CA ASP A 52 -7.60 -4.21 -17.05
C ASP A 52 -6.55 -4.89 -16.16
N LEU A 53 -5.27 -4.66 -16.43
CA LEU A 53 -4.19 -5.16 -15.58
C LEU A 53 -4.20 -4.48 -14.21
N ILE A 54 -4.32 -3.16 -14.14
CA ILE A 54 -4.41 -2.41 -12.87
C ILE A 54 -5.60 -2.94 -12.06
N ARG A 55 -6.77 -3.08 -12.69
CA ARG A 55 -7.98 -3.61 -12.03
C ARG A 55 -7.78 -5.03 -11.49
N ARG A 56 -7.03 -5.89 -12.20
CA ARG A 56 -6.70 -7.24 -11.71
C ARG A 56 -5.75 -7.21 -10.53
N CYS A 57 -4.75 -6.31 -10.54
CA CYS A 57 -3.83 -6.12 -9.43
C CYS A 57 -4.58 -5.63 -8.19
N ASP A 58 -5.44 -4.62 -8.31
CA ASP A 58 -6.30 -4.15 -7.20
C ASP A 58 -7.11 -5.29 -6.59
N LYS A 59 -7.71 -6.14 -7.43
CA LYS A 59 -8.49 -7.29 -6.97
C LYS A 59 -7.61 -8.32 -6.25
N ALA A 60 -6.40 -8.56 -6.73
CA ALA A 60 -5.44 -9.47 -6.10
C ALA A 60 -4.99 -8.94 -4.74
N LEU A 61 -4.52 -7.69 -4.67
CA LEU A 61 -4.06 -7.03 -3.45
C LEU A 61 -5.17 -7.01 -2.37
N LYS A 62 -6.40 -6.62 -2.75
CA LYS A 62 -7.56 -6.69 -1.84
C LYS A 62 -7.91 -8.11 -1.42
N GLY A 63 -7.71 -9.09 -2.30
CA GLY A 63 -7.90 -10.50 -2.00
C GLY A 63 -6.85 -11.07 -1.03
N TYR A 64 -5.64 -10.53 -1.05
CA TYR A 64 -4.62 -10.85 -0.05
C TYR A 64 -4.98 -10.22 1.30
N GLU A 65 -5.36 -8.95 1.32
CA GLU A 65 -5.78 -8.29 2.56
C GLU A 65 -6.98 -8.98 3.22
N SER A 66 -7.99 -9.39 2.46
CA SER A 66 -9.15 -10.08 3.03
C SER A 66 -8.85 -11.46 3.64
N ARG A 67 -7.66 -12.01 3.39
CA ARG A 67 -7.20 -13.30 3.94
C ARG A 67 -6.16 -13.12 5.04
N LEU A 68 -5.28 -12.14 4.90
CA LEU A 68 -4.10 -11.98 5.74
C LEU A 68 -4.26 -10.85 6.78
N HIS A 69 -5.05 -9.84 6.45
CA HIS A 69 -5.36 -8.68 7.30
C HIS A 69 -4.12 -7.93 7.78
N LEU A 70 -3.05 -7.86 6.98
CA LEU A 70 -1.79 -7.25 7.42
C LEU A 70 -1.92 -5.75 7.57
N LEU A 71 -2.57 -5.08 6.61
CA LEU A 71 -2.78 -3.63 6.68
C LEU A 71 -3.70 -3.27 7.85
N GLU A 72 -4.81 -4.00 8.03
CA GLU A 72 -5.71 -3.81 9.16
C GLU A 72 -4.98 -3.95 10.51
N LYS A 73 -4.21 -5.04 10.68
CA LYS A 73 -3.44 -5.28 11.91
C LYS A 73 -2.39 -4.19 12.13
N PHE A 74 -1.70 -3.78 11.08
CA PHE A 74 -0.72 -2.69 11.14
C PHE A 74 -1.35 -1.39 11.64
N LEU A 75 -2.45 -0.95 11.02
CA LEU A 75 -3.16 0.28 11.42
C LEU A 75 -3.66 0.20 12.86
N LYS A 76 -4.11 -0.97 13.30
CA LYS A 76 -4.54 -1.19 14.69
C LYS A 76 -3.37 -1.09 15.67
N VAL A 77 -2.23 -1.70 15.37
CA VAL A 77 -1.03 -1.63 16.20
C VAL A 77 -0.53 -0.19 16.28
N LYS A 78 -0.39 0.47 15.12
CA LYS A 78 0.00 1.88 15.03
C LYS A 78 -0.89 2.78 15.90
N GLY A 79 -2.21 2.69 15.74
CA GLY A 79 -3.15 3.47 16.55
C GLY A 79 -3.08 3.16 18.05
N THR A 80 -2.80 1.91 18.42
CA THR A 80 -2.60 1.53 19.83
C THR A 80 -1.34 2.17 20.41
N VAL A 81 -0.25 2.20 19.66
CA VAL A 81 1.02 2.81 20.11
C VAL A 81 0.89 4.33 20.21
N GLU A 82 0.22 4.98 19.24
CA GLU A 82 -0.10 6.42 19.30
C GLU A 82 -0.96 6.77 20.53
N GLN A 83 -1.86 5.88 20.93
CA GLN A 83 -2.64 6.05 22.16
C GLN A 83 -1.75 5.94 23.41
N ILE A 84 -0.82 4.98 23.45
CA ILE A 84 0.15 4.82 24.56
C ILE A 84 1.00 6.08 24.70
N GLU A 85 1.56 6.60 23.60
CA GLU A 85 2.38 7.82 23.60
C GLU A 85 1.59 9.01 24.17
N ARG A 86 0.34 9.18 23.72
CA ARG A 86 -0.52 10.30 24.12
C ARG A 86 -0.95 10.24 25.58
N LEU A 87 -1.26 9.05 26.09
CA LEU A 87 -1.82 8.86 27.43
C LEU A 87 -0.75 8.74 28.52
N SER A 88 0.48 8.35 28.17
CA SER A 88 1.56 8.20 29.14
C SER A 88 1.99 9.56 29.71
N SER A 89 2.24 9.62 31.02
CA SER A 89 2.95 10.73 31.66
C SER A 89 4.46 10.52 31.74
N GLU A 90 4.92 9.26 31.60
CA GLU A 90 6.33 8.87 31.69
C GLU A 90 7.03 9.10 30.34
N GLU A 91 8.09 9.92 30.35
CA GLU A 91 8.83 10.28 29.12
C GLU A 91 9.51 9.06 28.49
N SER A 92 10.02 8.13 29.30
CA SER A 92 10.64 6.89 28.81
C SER A 92 9.67 6.05 27.98
N VAL A 93 8.40 5.96 28.37
CA VAL A 93 7.36 5.24 27.64
C VAL A 93 7.02 5.95 26.32
N LYS A 94 7.01 7.29 26.30
CA LYS A 94 6.80 8.05 25.06
C LYS A 94 7.92 7.84 24.06
N LEU A 95 9.16 7.81 24.53
CA LEU A 95 10.32 7.55 23.67
C LEU A 95 10.24 6.15 23.04
N LEU A 96 9.91 5.12 23.83
CA LEU A 96 9.71 3.76 23.30
C LEU A 96 8.55 3.69 22.29
N ALA A 97 7.45 4.40 22.55
CA ALA A 97 6.33 4.45 21.63
C ALA A 97 6.72 5.12 20.29
N ARG A 98 7.49 6.21 20.34
CA ARG A 98 8.02 6.88 19.14
C ARG A 98 8.98 5.98 18.36
N GLU A 99 9.88 5.28 19.03
CA GLU A 99 10.80 4.32 18.42
C GLU A 99 10.02 3.22 17.67
N ILE A 100 8.98 2.66 18.28
CA ILE A 100 8.11 1.67 17.60
C ILE A 100 7.41 2.30 16.39
N LEU A 101 6.94 3.54 16.48
CA LEU A 101 6.24 4.21 15.37
C LEU A 101 7.16 4.57 14.21
N GLU A 102 8.45 4.78 14.44
CA GLU A 102 9.46 5.04 13.39
C GLU A 102 9.78 3.78 12.58
N GLU A 103 9.64 2.60 13.19
CA GLU A 103 9.87 1.29 12.56
C GLU A 103 8.61 0.73 11.84
N LEU A 104 7.45 1.37 12.00
CA LEU A 104 6.16 0.98 11.43
C LEU A 104 5.81 1.77 10.15
#